data_AF-A0A420WSM1-F1
#
_entry.id   AF-A0A420WSM1-F1
#
_cell.length_a   1.000
_cell.length_b   1.000
_cell.length_c   1.000
_cell.angle_alpha   90.00
_cell.angle_beta   90.00
_cell.angle_gamma   90.00
#
_symmetry.space_group_name_H-M   'P 1'
#
loop_
_entity.id
_entity.type
_entity.pdbx_description
1 polymer ?
#
loop_
_entity_poly.entity_id
_entity_poly.type
_entity_poly.pdbx_seq_one_letter_code
_entity_poly.pdbx_strand_id
1 'polypeptide(L)' 'MAKSNTLLIKLVSSADTGFFYVAKKNPRTMTGKLELKKYDPKVRKHVVFRESKIK' A
#
# COMPACT_ATOMS: atom_id res chain seq x y z
N MET A 1 23.88 -13.53 8.44
CA MET A 1 22.52 -13.04 8.82
C MET A 1 21.85 -12.47 7.58
N ALA A 2 20.80 -13.10 7.06
CA ALA A 2 20.12 -12.60 5.87
C ALA A 2 19.46 -11.25 6.19
N LYS A 3 19.91 -10.17 5.54
CA LYS A 3 19.24 -8.86 5.64
C LYS A 3 17.79 -9.04 5.18
N SER A 4 16.83 -8.70 6.03
CA SER A 4 15.41 -8.71 5.66
C SER A 4 15.19 -7.65 4.58
N ASN A 5 14.94 -8.09 3.35
CA ASN A 5 14.67 -7.22 2.22
C ASN A 5 13.21 -6.73 2.29
N THR A 6 12.87 -6.00 3.35
CA THR A 6 11.53 -5.48 3.56
C THR A 6 11.50 -4.01 3.13
N LEU A 7 10.77 -3.72 2.06
CA LEU A 7 10.54 -2.36 1.58
C LEU A 7 9.31 -1.76 2.25
N LEU A 8 9.36 -0.49 2.59
CA LEU A 8 8.18 0.28 2.98
C LEU A 8 7.53 0.85 1.73
N ILE A 9 6.23 0.62 1.58
CA ILE A 9 5.41 1.11 0.48
C ILE A 9 4.23 1.92 1.01
N LYS A 10 3.73 2.83 0.19
CA LYS A 10 2.47 3.54 0.43
C LYS A 10 1.37 2.86 -0.35
N LEU A 11 0.21 2.68 0.28
CA LEU A 11 -1.03 2.28 -0.36
C LEU A 11 -1.90 3.52 -0.43
N VAL A 12 -2.11 4.05 -1.62
CA VAL A 12 -2.87 5.29 -1.86
C VAL A 12 -4.32 4.94 -2.18
N SER A 13 -5.27 5.61 -1.53
CA SER A 13 -6.69 5.44 -1.81
C SER A 13 -7.02 5.84 -3.25
N SER A 14 -7.75 4.99 -3.97
CA SER A 14 -8.23 5.30 -5.34
C SER A 14 -9.42 6.26 -5.35
N ALA A 15 -9.87 6.74 -4.20
CA ALA A 15 -10.93 7.73 -4.09
C ALA A 15 -10.41 9.18 -3.98
N ASP A 16 -9.13 9.40 -4.33
CA ASP A 16 -8.46 10.71 -4.38
C ASP A 16 -8.60 11.56 -3.11
N THR A 17 -8.82 10.91 -1.96
CA THR A 17 -8.98 11.59 -0.68
C THR A 17 -7.66 12.04 -0.06
N GLY A 18 -6.53 11.67 -0.67
CA GLY A 18 -5.19 11.86 -0.13
C GLY A 18 -4.88 10.97 1.08
N PHE A 19 -5.76 10.04 1.45
CA PHE A 19 -5.50 9.08 2.52
C PHE A 19 -4.63 7.92 2.00
N PHE A 20 -3.66 7.52 2.80
CA PHE A 20 -2.78 6.41 2.48
C PHE A 20 -2.44 5.57 3.70
N TYR A 21 -2.21 4.28 3.48
CA TYR A 21 -1.61 3.39 4.47
C TYR A 21 -0.12 3.20 4.18
N VAL A 22 0.66 2.97 5.22
CA VAL A 22 2.03 2.49 5.09
C VAL A 22 2.04 0.99 5.31
N ALA A 23 2.64 0.23 4.39
CA ALA A 23 2.76 -1.22 4.49
C ALA A 23 4.19 -1.66 4.24
N LYS A 24 4.55 -2.81 4.80
CA LYS A 24 5.82 -3.49 4.54
C LYS A 24 5.59 -4.53 3.44
N LYS A 25 6.43 -4.52 2.40
CA LYS A 25 6.39 -5.45 1.28
C LYS A 25 7.76 -6.10 1.11
N ASN A 26 7.77 -7.42 0.93
CA ASN A 26 8.99 -8.13 0.51
C ASN A 26 8.96 -8.26 -1.02
N PRO A 27 9.84 -7.55 -1.77
CA PRO A 27 9.85 -7.59 -3.23
C PRO A 27 10.28 -8.95 -3.78
N ARG A 28 10.89 -9.84 -2.97
CA ARG A 28 11.26 -11.19 -3.41
C ARG A 28 10.06 -12.12 -3.53
N THR A 29 9.09 -12.00 -2.62
CA THR A 29 7.89 -12.84 -2.62
C THR A 29 6.71 -12.16 -3.34
N MET A 30 6.65 -10.83 -3.33
CA MET A 30 5.61 -10.05 -3.98
C MET A 30 6.22 -9.14 -5.05
N THR A 31 6.25 -9.61 -6.29
CA THR A 31 6.85 -8.90 -7.43
C THR A 31 5.90 -7.90 -8.10
N GLY A 32 4.59 -8.15 -8.06
CA GLY A 32 3.56 -7.28 -8.66
C GLY A 32 3.19 -6.06 -7.82
N LYS A 33 2.44 -5.10 -8.39
CA LYS A 33 1.85 -3.98 -7.64
C LYS A 33 0.73 -4.50 -6.72
N LEU A 34 0.76 -4.09 -5.46
CA LEU A 34 -0.30 -4.40 -4.50
C LEU A 34 -1.54 -3.54 -4.77
N GLU A 35 -2.68 -4.21 -4.91
CA GLU A 35 -4.01 -3.59 -4.88
C GLU A 35 -4.82 -4.26 -3.77
N LEU A 36 -5.26 -3.48 -2.79
CA LEU A 36 -6.00 -3.99 -1.63
C LEU A 36 -7.26 -3.17 -1.40
N LYS A 37 -8.40 -3.83 -1.20
CA LYS A 37 -9.60 -3.15 -0.72
C LYS A 37 -9.45 -2.86 0.77
N LYS A 38 -9.40 -1.60 1.15
CA LYS A 38 -9.34 -1.15 2.55
C LYS A 38 -10.35 -0.05 2.80
N TYR A 39 -10.67 0.17 4.07
CA TYR A 39 -11.53 1.27 4.48
C TYR A 39 -10.83 2.61 4.30
N ASP A 40 -11.48 3.55 3.62
CA ASP A 40 -11.06 4.95 3.60
C ASP A 40 -11.93 5.74 4.60
N PRO A 41 -11.34 6.31 5.67
CA PRO A 41 -12.10 7.05 6.68
C PRO A 41 -12.71 8.36 6.15
N LYS A 42 -12.22 8.91 5.04
CA LYS A 42 -12.76 10.13 4.43
C LYS A 42 -14.03 9.85 3.63
N VAL A 43 -14.07 8.75 2.87
CA VAL A 43 -15.26 8.32 2.10
C VAL A 43 -16.21 7.45 2.93
N ARG A 44 -15.72 6.91 4.06
CA ARG A 44 -16.43 5.95 4.92
C ARG A 44 -16.86 4.68 4.19
N LYS A 45 -16.05 4.24 3.22
CA LYS A 45 -16.31 3.06 2.38
C LYS A 45 -15.03 2.27 2.17
N HIS A 46 -15.18 0.98 1.85
CA HIS A 46 -14.06 0.18 1.38
C HIS A 46 -13.80 0.49 -0.09
N VAL A 47 -12.61 1.01 -0.37
CA VAL A 47 -12.16 1.38 -1.71
C VAL A 47 -10.87 0.64 -2.02
N VAL A 48 -10.50 0.59 -3.30
CA VAL A 48 -9.23 -0.01 -3.72
C VAL A 48 -8.11 0.95 -3.36
N PHE A 49 -7.06 0.43 -2.74
CA PHE A 49 -5.82 1.13 -2.48
C PHE A 49 -4.73 0.56 -3.39
N ARG A 50 -3.97 1.45 -4.05
CA ARG A 50 -2.90 1.09 -4.99
C ARG A 50 -1.52 1.37 -4.40
N GLU A 51 -0.59 0.47 -4.66
CA GLU A 51 0.81 0.65 -4.28
C GLU A 51 1.46 1.84 -5.00
N SER A 52 2.11 2.70 -4.19
CA SER A 52 2.98 3.78 -4.62
C SER A 52 4.27 3.76 -3.79
N LYS A 53 5.36 4.25 -4.40
CA LYS A 53 6.66 4.30 -3.72
C LYS A 53 6.66 5.36 -2.63
N ILE A 54 7.27 5.04 -1.50
CA ILE A 54 7.73 6.07 -0.56
C ILE A 54 8.95 6.72 -1.18
N LYS A 55 8.87 8.03 -1.44
CA LYS A 55 10.02 8.86 -1.74
C LYS A 55 10.80 9.11 -0.44
#